data_AF-A0A319DRY1-F1
#
_entry.id   AF-A0A319DRY1-F1
#
_cell.length_a   1.000
_cell.length_b   1.000
_cell.length_c   1.000
_cell.angle_alpha   90.00
_cell.angle_beta   90.00
_cell.angle_gamma   90.00
#
_symmetry.space_group_name_H-M   'P 1'
#
loop_
_entity.id
_entity.type
_entity.pdbx_description
1 polymer ?
#
loop_
_entity_poly.entity_id
_entity_poly.type
_entity_poly.pdbx_seq_one_letter_code
_entity_poly.pdbx_strand_id
1 'polypeptide(L)' 'RRKYSLFLKASEYSKLCETEIALVIYLKPTGQVFSFNSDSQWHPSCDELVGNV' A
#
# COMPACT_ATOMS: atom_id res chain seq x y z
N ARG A 1 -2.99 -4.56 -9.47
CA ARG A 1 -3.50 -5.66 -8.58
C ARG A 1 -2.66 -6.04 -7.32
N ARG A 2 -1.54 -6.82 -7.34
CA ARG A 2 -0.92 -7.34 -6.08
C ARG A 2 -0.28 -6.29 -5.15
N LYS A 3 0.37 -5.26 -5.72
CA LYS A 3 0.90 -4.11 -4.98
C LYS A 3 -0.17 -3.50 -4.06
N TYR A 4 -1.36 -3.34 -4.62
CA TYR A 4 -2.49 -2.71 -3.97
C TYR A 4 -3.03 -3.54 -2.79
N SER A 5 -3.27 -4.83 -3.01
CA SER A 5 -3.68 -5.74 -1.93
C SER A 5 -2.66 -5.81 -0.78
N LEU A 6 -1.36 -5.62 -1.09
CA LEU A 6 -0.31 -5.56 -0.08
C LEU A 6 -0.41 -4.26 0.75
N PHE A 7 -0.66 -3.13 0.11
CA PHE A 7 -0.87 -1.85 0.80
C PHE A 7 -2.13 -1.88 1.68
N LEU A 8 -3.23 -2.48 1.20
CA LEU A 8 -4.44 -2.69 2.00
C LEU A 8 -4.14 -3.50 3.27
N LYS A 9 -3.46 -4.65 3.14
CA LYS A 9 -3.09 -5.49 4.29
C LYS A 9 -2.18 -4.75 5.28
N ALA A 10 -1.23 -3.96 4.78
CA ALA A 10 -0.37 -3.15 5.63
C ALA A 10 -1.17 -2.08 6.40
N SER A 11 -2.15 -1.44 5.75
CA SER A 11 -3.08 -0.51 6.42
C SER A 11 -3.96 -1.19 7.45
N GLU A 12 -4.54 -2.35 7.12
CA GLU A 12 -5.38 -3.14 8.03
C GLU A 12 -4.59 -3.55 9.28
N TYR A 13 -3.37 -4.07 9.10
CA TYR A 13 -2.53 -4.49 10.21
C TYR A 13 -2.14 -3.32 11.11
N SER A 14 -1.70 -2.21 10.51
CA SER A 14 -1.35 -0.99 11.26
C SER A 14 -2.50 -0.53 12.15
N LYS A 15 -3.73 -0.53 11.63
CA LYS A 15 -4.95 -0.14 12.38
C LYS A 15 -5.35 -1.17 13.44
N LEU A 16 -5.36 -2.46 13.11
CA LEU A 16 -5.84 -3.53 14.02
C LEU A 16 -4.89 -3.79 15.18
N CYS A 17 -3.60 -3.52 14.99
CA CYS A 17 -2.56 -3.79 15.98
C CYS A 17 -1.95 -2.53 16.58
N GLU A 18 -2.43 -1.34 16.21
CA GLU A 18 -1.89 -0.05 16.66
C GLU A 18 -0.37 0.06 16.45
N THR A 19 0.08 -0.32 15.24
CA THR A 19 1.51 -0.38 14.89
C THR A 19 1.89 0.60 13.80
N GLU A 20 3.10 1.14 13.90
CA GLU A 20 3.72 1.90 12.81
C GLU A 20 4.34 0.96 11.77
N ILE A 21 4.03 1.19 10.50
CA ILE A 21 4.49 0.36 9.39
C ILE A 21 4.95 1.24 8.23
N ALA A 22 6.08 0.89 7.65
CA ALA A 22 6.53 1.40 6.37
C ALA A 22 6.77 0.24 5.39
N LEU A 23 6.36 0.43 4.13
CA LEU A 23 6.55 -0.53 3.06
C LEU A 23 7.09 0.19 1.83
N VAL A 24 8.20 -0.31 1.29
CA VAL A 24 8.83 0.20 0.07
C VAL A 24 8.95 -0.93 -0.94
N ILE A 25 8.46 -0.70 -2.16
CA ILE A 25 8.50 -1.67 -3.26
C ILE A 25 9.34 -1.10 -4.39
N TYR A 26 10.41 -1.82 -4.72
CA TYR A 26 11.27 -1.55 -5.86
C TYR A 26 10.91 -2.47 -7.02
N LEU A 27 10.40 -1.90 -8.12
CA LEU A 27 10.18 -2.66 -9.35
C LEU A 27 11.51 -2.80 -10.09
N LYS A 28 12.16 -3.96 -9.94
CA LYS A 28 13.43 -4.29 -10.63
C LYS A 28 13.43 -3.99 -12.13
N PRO A 29 12.36 -4.27 -12.91
CA PRO A 29 12.38 -4.04 -14.36
C PRO A 29 12.33 -2.57 -14.77
N THR A 30 11.70 -1.70 -13.96
CA THR A 30 11.45 -0.29 -14.34
C THR A 30 12.21 0.71 -13.47
N GLY A 31 12.81 0.26 -12.37
CA GLY A 31 13.43 1.11 -11.36
C GLY A 31 12.42 1.94 -10.54
N GLN A 32 11.11 1.76 -10.77
CA GLN A 32 10.08 2.51 -10.05
C GLN A 32 10.03 2.12 -8.58
N VAL A 33 9.80 3.12 -7.74
CA VAL A 33 9.68 2.97 -6.29
C VAL A 33 8.28 3.36 -5.87
N PHE A 34 7.64 2.52 -5.06
CA PHE A 34 6.38 2.83 -4.38
C PHE A 34 6.59 2.75 -2.89
N SER A 35 6.04 3.71 -2.16
CA SER A 35 6.07 3.74 -0.70
C SER A 35 4.66 3.78 -0.13
N PHE A 36 4.52 3.17 1.04
CA PHE A 36 3.38 3.29 1.96
C PHE A 36 3.96 3.49 3.35
N ASN A 37 3.38 4.38 4.16
CA ASN A 37 3.65 4.45 5.59
C ASN A 37 2.35 4.65 6.38
N SER A 38 2.35 4.31 7.67
CA SER A 38 1.16 4.36 8.54
C SER A 38 0.69 5.79 8.85
N ASP A 39 1.59 6.75 8.70
CA ASP A 39 1.37 8.20 8.76
C ASP A 39 0.87 8.79 7.43
N SER A 40 0.93 8.02 6.33
CA SER A 40 0.55 8.48 5.00
C SER A 40 -0.95 8.60 4.95
N GLN A 41 -1.40 9.69 4.37
CA GLN A 41 -2.71 9.85 3.74
C GLN A 41 -2.83 8.95 2.50
N TRP A 42 -2.42 7.69 2.58
CA TRP A 42 -2.66 6.73 1.51
C TRP A 42 -4.14 6.39 1.51
N HIS A 43 -4.89 7.16 0.73
CA HIS A 43 -6.29 6.94 0.45
C HIS A 43 -6.38 6.33 -0.94
N PRO A 44 -6.58 5.02 -1.05
CA PRO A 44 -6.78 4.45 -2.35
C PRO A 44 -8.09 4.97 -2.97
N SER A 45 -8.10 5.20 -4.27
CA SER A 45 -9.34 5.58 -4.95
C SER A 45 -10.32 4.40 -5.02
N CYS A 46 -11.61 4.68 -5.22
CA CYS A 46 -12.63 3.64 -5.41
C CYS A 46 -12.28 2.69 -6.58
N ASP A 47 -11.66 3.19 -7.64
CA ASP A 47 -11.28 2.36 -8.80
C ASP A 47 -10.14 1.39 -8.46
N GLU A 48 -9.21 1.81 -7.61
CA GLU A 48 -8.13 0.95 -7.14
C GLU A 48 -8.63 -0.13 -6.16
N LEU A 49 -9.63 0.19 -5.34
CA LEU A 49 -10.31 -0.75 -4.41
C LEU A 49 -11.01 -1.88 -5.16
N VAL A 50 -11.67 -1.58 -6.28
CA VAL A 50 -12.42 -2.56 -7.09
C VAL A 50 -11.47 -3.39 -7.97
N GLY A 51 -10.19 -3.04 -8.03
CA GLY A 51 -9.19 -3.76 -8.83
C GLY A 51 -9.31 -3.50 -10.33
N ASN A 52 -9.92 -2.38 -10.72
CA ASN A 52 -10.14 -1.96 -12.10
C ASN A 52 -8.89 -1.29 -12.74
N VAL A 53 -7.72 -1.45 -12.12
CA VAL A 53 -6.40 -0.95 -12.56
C VAL A 53 -5.36 -2.07 -12.66
#